data_AF-A0A2V2CFU3-F1
#
_entry.id   AF-A0A2V2CFU3-F1
#
_cell.length_a   1.000
_cell.length_b   1.000
_cell.length_c   1.000
_cell.angle_alpha   90.00
_cell.angle_beta   90.00
_cell.angle_gamma   90.00
#
_symmetry.space_group_name_H-M   'P 1'
#
loop_
_entity.id
_entity.type
_entity.pdbx_description
1 polymer ?
#
loop_
_entity_poly.entity_id
_entity_poly.type
_entity_poly.pdbx_seq_one_letter_code
_entity_poly.pdbx_strand_id
1 'polypeptide(L)'
;MDRKMVNFIKEQYPPGTRIRLNSMEDPYAPIDPGTEGVVDFVDDIGTIHMKWDNGRSLGIVPGEDSFSVLPPKLTTFKLYMPLTAELYERSVYGDLEPESTELDGWALRSYQDQIMAELVKNRMPEETERGLMHWYGKADSVDTKVHSAVFTVEERDRQLWGVAECRVAGELSAEELDTLKKYITAQAADGWGEHFEQCEILVDGGSELYVHLWNSDDWSIQTEQECFTPKLAEGLPELCFSTLPGTGALICIKRGESGYYPSDWNTDDPAQNRELADYNNERLGVTPAQEQAMKVGSMFGWSVPGADPSAYQQPEQQQGGMTFG
;
A
#
# COMPACT_ATOMS: atom_id res chain seq x y z
N MET A 1 -15.62 -24.38 -33.78
CA MET A 1 -16.51 -23.40 -33.13
C MET A 1 -16.57 -22.14 -34.01
N ASP A 2 -17.69 -21.42 -34.10
CA ASP A 2 -17.79 -20.17 -34.88
C ASP A 2 -17.02 -19.02 -34.20
N ARG A 3 -16.44 -18.09 -34.97
CA ARG A 3 -15.64 -16.97 -34.45
C ARG A 3 -16.42 -16.06 -33.51
N LYS A 4 -17.73 -15.89 -33.75
CA LYS A 4 -18.62 -15.16 -32.83
C LYS A 4 -18.75 -15.84 -31.47
N MET A 5 -18.82 -17.16 -31.47
CA MET A 5 -18.90 -17.96 -30.24
C MET A 5 -17.59 -17.90 -29.46
N VAL A 6 -16.43 -17.98 -30.13
CA VAL A 6 -15.12 -17.84 -29.48
C VAL A 6 -14.98 -16.45 -28.85
N ASN A 7 -15.38 -15.39 -29.54
CA ASN A 7 -15.37 -14.03 -28.98
C ASN A 7 -16.30 -13.91 -27.76
N PHE A 8 -17.48 -14.52 -27.82
CA PHE A 8 -18.39 -14.57 -26.68
C PHE A 8 -17.74 -15.27 -25.47
N ILE A 9 -17.07 -16.41 -25.66
CA ILE A 9 -16.35 -17.11 -24.58
C ILE A 9 -15.21 -16.24 -24.01
N LYS A 10 -14.45 -15.54 -24.87
CA LYS A 10 -13.40 -14.59 -24.45
C LYS A 10 -13.96 -13.46 -23.58
N GLU A 11 -15.15 -12.96 -23.90
CA GLU A 11 -15.84 -11.93 -23.12
C GLU A 11 -16.41 -12.47 -21.80
N GLN A 12 -16.93 -13.70 -21.79
CA GLN A 12 -17.52 -14.31 -20.59
C GLN A 12 -16.47 -14.82 -19.60
N TYR A 13 -15.31 -15.25 -20.07
CA TYR A 13 -14.24 -15.82 -19.26
C TYR A 13 -12.91 -15.09 -19.51
N PRO A 14 -12.82 -13.79 -19.16
CA PRO A 14 -11.56 -13.06 -19.27
C PRO A 14 -10.48 -13.66 -18.35
N PRO A 15 -9.19 -13.40 -18.64
CA PRO A 15 -8.09 -13.76 -17.75
C PRO A 15 -8.34 -13.33 -16.29
N GLY A 16 -8.06 -14.24 -15.34
CA GLY A 16 -8.32 -14.04 -13.92
C GLY A 16 -9.68 -14.54 -13.43
N THR A 17 -10.59 -14.95 -14.32
CA THR A 17 -11.88 -15.56 -13.93
C THR A 17 -11.62 -16.83 -13.11
N ARG A 18 -12.22 -16.92 -11.91
CA ARG A 18 -12.09 -18.11 -11.06
C ARG A 18 -13.08 -19.17 -11.47
N ILE A 19 -12.61 -20.40 -11.63
CA ILE A 19 -13.44 -21.53 -12.04
C ILE A 19 -13.18 -22.70 -11.08
N ARG A 20 -14.26 -23.40 -10.70
CA ARG A 20 -14.22 -24.73 -10.10
C ARG A 20 -14.67 -25.76 -11.14
N LEU A 21 -13.88 -26.80 -11.33
CA LEU A 21 -14.28 -27.91 -12.19
C LEU A 21 -15.31 -28.79 -11.48
N ASN A 22 -16.39 -29.16 -12.17
CA ASN A 22 -17.39 -30.11 -11.67
C ASN A 22 -17.15 -31.51 -12.23
N SER A 23 -16.85 -31.62 -13.53
CA SER A 23 -16.48 -32.86 -14.18
C SER A 23 -15.81 -32.59 -15.53
N MET A 24 -14.89 -33.47 -15.92
CA MET A 24 -14.20 -33.48 -17.21
C MET A 24 -14.04 -34.92 -17.67
N GLU A 25 -14.30 -35.17 -18.94
CA GLU A 25 -14.07 -36.48 -19.55
C GLU A 25 -12.73 -36.48 -20.30
N ASP A 26 -11.65 -36.78 -19.57
CA ASP A 26 -10.34 -37.05 -20.18
C ASP A 26 -9.87 -38.48 -19.79
N PRO A 27 -9.57 -39.35 -20.77
CA PRO A 27 -9.23 -40.75 -20.50
C PRO A 27 -7.76 -40.97 -20.08
N TYR A 28 -6.92 -39.94 -20.06
CA TYR A 28 -5.49 -40.06 -19.79
C TYR A 28 -5.09 -39.45 -18.44
N ALA A 29 -5.50 -38.20 -18.21
CA ALA A 29 -5.18 -37.42 -17.01
C ALA A 29 -6.22 -36.30 -16.83
N PRO A 30 -7.45 -36.58 -16.37
CA PRO A 30 -8.44 -35.55 -16.10
C PRO A 30 -8.02 -34.67 -14.91
N ILE A 31 -8.54 -33.45 -14.84
CA ILE A 31 -8.50 -32.66 -13.61
C ILE A 31 -9.57 -33.18 -12.67
N ASP A 32 -9.24 -33.34 -11.38
CA ASP A 32 -10.19 -33.87 -10.41
C ASP A 32 -11.35 -32.89 -10.16
N PRO A 33 -12.60 -33.38 -10.12
CA PRO A 33 -13.76 -32.59 -9.66
C PRO A 33 -13.49 -31.85 -8.35
N GLY A 34 -13.91 -30.60 -8.29
CA GLY A 34 -13.69 -29.70 -7.16
C GLY A 34 -12.39 -28.90 -7.23
N THR A 35 -11.47 -29.22 -8.15
CA THR A 35 -10.26 -28.41 -8.35
C THR A 35 -10.63 -27.00 -8.79
N GLU A 36 -10.02 -26.00 -8.15
CA GLU A 36 -10.18 -24.59 -8.48
C GLU A 36 -8.96 -24.07 -9.25
N GLY A 37 -9.17 -23.03 -10.03
CA GLY A 37 -8.12 -22.36 -10.79
C GLY A 37 -8.59 -21.03 -11.36
N VAL A 38 -7.68 -20.36 -12.05
CA VAL A 38 -7.95 -19.11 -12.76
C VAL A 38 -7.76 -19.28 -14.26
N VAL A 39 -8.60 -18.60 -15.05
CA VAL A 39 -8.42 -18.51 -16.50
C VAL A 39 -7.13 -17.76 -16.79
N ASP A 40 -6.26 -18.34 -17.61
CA ASP A 40 -5.06 -17.69 -18.13
C ASP A 40 -5.39 -16.92 -19.42
N PHE A 41 -6.00 -17.62 -20.38
CA PHE A 41 -6.54 -17.04 -21.61
C PHE A 41 -7.52 -18.01 -22.28
N VAL A 42 -8.27 -17.52 -23.26
CA VAL A 42 -9.11 -18.36 -24.15
C VAL A 42 -8.48 -18.35 -25.53
N ASP A 43 -8.25 -19.53 -26.11
CA ASP A 43 -7.62 -19.66 -27.42
C ASP A 43 -8.59 -19.38 -28.59
N ASP A 44 -8.10 -19.51 -29.82
CA ASP A 44 -8.89 -19.20 -31.03
C ASP A 44 -9.88 -20.30 -31.43
N ILE A 45 -9.87 -21.46 -30.75
CA ILE A 45 -10.85 -22.52 -30.95
C ILE A 45 -11.91 -22.56 -29.84
N GLY A 46 -11.75 -21.77 -28.78
CA GLY A 46 -12.69 -21.59 -27.68
C GLY A 46 -12.36 -22.39 -26.42
N THR A 47 -11.17 -22.99 -26.34
CA THR A 47 -10.70 -23.67 -25.13
C THR A 47 -10.30 -22.63 -24.09
N ILE A 48 -10.74 -22.83 -22.86
CA ILE A 48 -10.37 -21.98 -21.72
C ILE A 48 -9.10 -22.57 -21.10
N HIS A 49 -7.96 -21.92 -21.30
CA HIS A 49 -6.70 -22.34 -20.70
C HIS A 49 -6.66 -21.90 -19.24
N MET A 50 -6.33 -22.84 -18.37
CA MET A 50 -6.42 -22.68 -16.92
C MET A 50 -5.06 -22.73 -16.26
N LYS A 51 -4.91 -21.98 -15.18
CA LYS A 51 -3.89 -22.19 -14.13
C LYS A 51 -4.60 -22.78 -12.93
N TRP A 52 -4.53 -24.11 -12.78
CA TRP A 52 -5.16 -24.81 -11.67
C TRP A 52 -4.33 -24.71 -10.39
N ASP A 53 -5.00 -24.66 -9.23
CA ASP A 53 -4.36 -24.53 -7.92
C ASP A 53 -3.48 -25.75 -7.57
N ASN A 54 -3.73 -26.91 -8.20
CA ASN A 54 -2.89 -28.10 -8.09
C ASN A 54 -1.65 -28.07 -9.02
N GLY A 55 -1.37 -26.94 -9.67
CA GLY A 55 -0.23 -26.72 -10.56
C GLY A 55 -0.42 -27.27 -11.99
N ARG A 56 -1.59 -27.81 -12.32
CA ARG A 56 -1.90 -28.30 -13.67
C ARG A 56 -2.38 -27.17 -14.58
N SER A 57 -2.39 -27.44 -15.88
CA SER A 57 -2.76 -26.45 -16.91
C SER A 57 -3.71 -27.00 -18.00
N LEU A 58 -4.41 -28.11 -17.73
CA LEU A 58 -5.33 -28.69 -18.71
C LEU A 58 -6.50 -27.72 -18.96
N GLY A 59 -6.76 -27.41 -20.22
CA GLY A 59 -7.82 -26.48 -20.60
C GLY A 59 -9.21 -27.09 -20.46
N ILE A 60 -10.21 -26.24 -20.31
CA ILE A 60 -11.64 -26.59 -20.29
C ILE A 60 -12.21 -26.38 -21.68
N VAL A 61 -12.99 -27.34 -22.17
CA VAL A 61 -13.74 -27.24 -23.43
C VAL A 61 -15.21 -26.92 -23.12
N PRO A 62 -15.68 -25.68 -23.36
CA PRO A 62 -17.06 -25.31 -23.09
C PRO A 62 -18.06 -26.17 -23.87
N GLY A 63 -19.00 -26.78 -23.16
CA GLY A 63 -20.01 -27.68 -23.71
C GLY A 63 -19.68 -29.16 -23.62
N GLU A 64 -18.40 -29.51 -23.41
CA GLU A 64 -17.96 -30.87 -23.08
C GLU A 64 -17.70 -31.00 -21.58
N ASP A 65 -16.97 -30.05 -21.00
CA ASP A 65 -16.66 -30.02 -19.58
C ASP A 65 -17.73 -29.29 -18.76
N SER A 66 -17.93 -29.73 -17.51
CA SER A 66 -18.81 -29.08 -16.55
C SER A 66 -17.99 -28.31 -15.51
N PHE A 67 -18.32 -27.03 -15.32
CA PHE A 67 -17.63 -26.15 -14.38
C PHE A 67 -18.54 -25.05 -13.85
N SER A 68 -18.09 -24.34 -12.83
CA SER A 68 -18.80 -23.21 -12.24
C SER A 68 -17.85 -22.03 -12.05
N VAL A 69 -18.32 -20.83 -12.43
CA VAL A 69 -17.61 -19.58 -12.17
C VAL A 69 -17.76 -19.23 -10.70
N LEU A 70 -16.65 -18.91 -10.05
CA LEU A 70 -16.60 -18.48 -8.66
C LEU A 70 -16.47 -16.96 -8.57
N PRO A 71 -16.93 -16.35 -7.46
CA PRO A 71 -16.63 -14.96 -7.15
C PRO A 71 -15.12 -14.68 -7.19
N PRO A 72 -14.71 -13.47 -7.57
CA PRO A 72 -13.30 -13.10 -7.57
C PRO A 72 -12.71 -13.26 -6.15
N LYS A 73 -11.43 -13.64 -6.08
CA LYS A 73 -10.74 -13.71 -4.79
C LYS A 73 -10.54 -12.28 -4.29
N LEU A 74 -11.09 -12.00 -3.11
CA LEU A 74 -10.94 -10.71 -2.46
C LEU A 74 -9.65 -10.69 -1.63
N THR A 75 -8.83 -9.67 -1.83
CA THR A 75 -7.66 -9.36 -1.01
C THR A 75 -7.96 -8.16 -0.11
N THR A 76 -7.34 -8.14 1.06
CA THR A 76 -7.43 -6.99 1.96
C THR A 76 -6.46 -5.91 1.49
N PHE A 77 -6.97 -4.70 1.35
CA PHE A 77 -6.21 -3.49 1.01
C PHE A 77 -6.54 -2.44 2.07
N LYS A 78 -5.51 -1.83 2.67
CA LYS A 78 -5.68 -0.88 3.77
C LYS A 78 -5.29 0.52 3.35
N LEU A 79 -6.14 1.45 3.73
CA LEU A 79 -5.88 2.88 3.67
C LEU A 79 -5.81 3.42 5.10
N TYR A 80 -4.71 4.05 5.44
CA TYR A 80 -4.42 4.61 6.76
C TYR A 80 -4.69 6.11 6.76
N MET A 81 -5.23 6.61 7.86
CA MET A 81 -5.43 8.03 8.11
C MET A 81 -4.98 8.38 9.53
N PRO A 82 -4.33 9.54 9.72
CA PRO A 82 -4.03 10.04 11.06
C PRO A 82 -5.32 10.15 11.88
N LEU A 83 -5.22 9.80 13.16
CA LEU A 83 -6.32 9.86 14.11
C LEU A 83 -5.96 10.84 15.23
N THR A 84 -6.86 11.76 15.54
CA THR A 84 -6.77 12.65 16.70
C THR A 84 -8.06 12.59 17.50
N ALA A 85 -8.06 13.13 18.71
CA ALA A 85 -9.27 13.25 19.51
C ALA A 85 -9.21 14.41 20.49
N GLU A 86 -10.36 14.87 20.94
CA GLU A 86 -10.50 15.76 22.10
C GLU A 86 -10.98 14.95 23.30
N LEU A 87 -10.21 14.99 24.40
CA LEU A 87 -10.58 14.36 25.67
C LEU A 87 -11.05 15.41 26.67
N TYR A 88 -12.29 15.26 27.13
CA TYR A 88 -12.87 16.03 28.22
C TYR A 88 -12.88 15.18 29.49
N GLU A 89 -12.03 15.53 30.45
CA GLU A 89 -11.91 14.79 31.70
C GLU A 89 -13.02 15.14 32.69
N ARG A 90 -13.38 14.20 33.56
CA ARG A 90 -14.22 14.49 34.74
C ARG A 90 -13.35 14.85 35.94
N SER A 91 -13.74 15.94 36.60
CA SER A 91 -13.18 16.36 37.88
C SER A 91 -13.47 15.34 38.98
N VAL A 92 -12.78 15.48 40.13
CA VAL A 92 -13.03 14.66 41.33
C VAL A 92 -14.45 14.81 41.89
N TYR A 93 -15.18 15.86 41.48
CA TYR A 93 -16.57 16.10 41.86
C TYR A 93 -17.57 15.53 40.83
N GLY A 94 -17.07 14.97 39.73
CA GLY A 94 -17.86 14.36 38.66
C GLY A 94 -18.29 15.33 37.56
N ASP A 95 -17.99 16.62 37.69
CA ASP A 95 -18.25 17.63 36.65
C ASP A 95 -17.25 17.50 35.50
N LEU A 96 -17.71 17.68 34.26
CA LEU A 96 -16.86 17.67 33.07
C LEU A 96 -16.02 18.96 33.03
N GLU A 97 -14.71 18.83 32.82
CA GLU A 97 -13.83 19.98 32.65
C GLU A 97 -14.17 20.72 31.34
N PRO A 98 -14.14 22.07 31.32
CA PRO A 98 -14.52 22.85 30.15
C PRO A 98 -13.43 22.88 29.07
N GLU A 99 -12.18 22.59 29.44
CA GLU A 99 -11.05 22.53 28.52
C GLU A 99 -10.81 21.06 28.15
N SER A 100 -10.68 20.80 26.86
CA SER A 100 -10.28 19.49 26.35
C SER A 100 -8.76 19.37 26.25
N THR A 101 -8.29 18.13 26.23
CA THR A 101 -6.93 17.80 25.86
C THR A 101 -6.92 17.12 24.50
N GLU A 102 -6.20 17.70 23.54
CA GLU A 102 -5.97 17.08 22.25
C GLU A 102 -5.06 15.85 22.41
N LEU A 103 -5.51 14.72 21.89
CA LEU A 103 -4.79 13.46 21.88
C LEU A 103 -4.37 13.11 20.45
N ASP A 104 -3.09 12.82 20.29
CA ASP A 104 -2.53 12.29 19.04
C ASP A 104 -2.67 10.77 18.96
N GLY A 105 -2.34 10.21 17.80
CA GLY A 105 -2.35 8.76 17.59
C GLY A 105 -1.51 7.99 18.60
N TRP A 106 -0.43 8.56 19.15
CA TRP A 106 0.39 7.88 20.16
C TRP A 106 -0.38 7.71 21.48
N ALA A 107 -1.07 8.76 21.94
CA ALA A 107 -1.86 8.75 23.16
C ALA A 107 -3.12 7.88 23.00
N LEU A 108 -3.74 7.90 21.81
CA LEU A 108 -4.96 7.18 21.50
C LEU A 108 -4.85 5.66 21.57
N ARG A 109 -3.63 5.10 21.57
CA ARG A 109 -3.41 3.66 21.76
C ARG A 109 -4.03 3.12 23.05
N SER A 110 -4.10 3.94 24.11
CA SER A 110 -4.72 3.54 25.38
C SER A 110 -6.25 3.41 25.30
N TYR A 111 -6.85 3.94 24.23
CA TYR A 111 -8.29 3.96 23.98
C TYR A 111 -8.71 3.11 22.77
N GLN A 112 -7.79 2.32 22.20
CA GLN A 112 -8.03 1.55 20.98
C GLN A 112 -9.29 0.68 21.06
N ASP A 113 -9.50 -0.02 22.18
CA ASP A 113 -10.63 -0.94 22.32
C ASP A 113 -11.97 -0.20 22.38
N GLN A 114 -12.02 0.95 23.06
CA GLN A 114 -13.21 1.80 23.14
C GLN A 114 -13.55 2.39 21.77
N ILE A 115 -12.53 2.89 21.06
CA ILE A 115 -12.69 3.44 19.70
C ILE A 115 -13.17 2.35 18.74
N MET A 116 -12.54 1.17 18.78
CA MET A 116 -12.93 0.03 17.96
C MET A 116 -14.37 -0.42 18.25
N ALA A 117 -14.76 -0.45 19.53
CA ALA A 117 -16.12 -0.82 19.92
C ALA A 117 -17.16 0.17 19.37
N GLU A 118 -16.91 1.48 19.47
CA GLU A 118 -17.84 2.49 18.93
C GLU A 118 -17.87 2.45 17.39
N LEU A 119 -16.72 2.23 16.72
CA LEU A 119 -16.68 2.02 15.27
C LEU A 119 -17.55 0.84 14.81
N VAL A 120 -17.56 -0.25 15.57
CA VAL A 120 -18.41 -1.41 15.27
C VAL A 120 -19.88 -1.12 15.57
N LYS A 121 -20.17 -0.43 16.67
CA LYS A 121 -21.53 -0.06 17.10
C LYS A 121 -22.22 0.91 16.14
N ASN A 122 -21.46 1.81 15.52
CA ASN A 122 -21.98 2.79 14.56
C ASN A 122 -22.32 2.19 13.18
N ARG A 123 -21.96 0.92 12.92
CA ARG A 123 -22.25 0.28 11.63
C ARG A 123 -23.75 0.06 11.45
N MET A 124 -24.25 0.40 10.27
CA MET A 124 -25.65 0.23 9.93
C MET A 124 -25.91 -1.22 9.45
N PRO A 125 -27.10 -1.80 9.69
CA PRO A 125 -27.43 -3.14 9.19
C PRO A 125 -27.26 -3.28 7.66
N GLU A 126 -27.54 -2.22 6.89
CA GLU A 126 -27.36 -2.14 5.44
C GLU A 126 -25.90 -2.30 5.00
N GLU A 127 -24.95 -2.00 5.89
CA GLU A 127 -23.51 -2.06 5.65
C GLU A 127 -22.93 -3.47 5.86
N THR A 128 -23.75 -4.47 6.23
CA THR A 128 -23.28 -5.82 6.58
C THR A 128 -22.44 -6.48 5.48
N GLU A 129 -22.82 -6.33 4.21
CA GLU A 129 -22.13 -6.98 3.09
C GLU A 129 -21.05 -6.10 2.44
N ARG A 130 -21.33 -4.80 2.29
CA ARG A 130 -20.49 -3.87 1.51
C ARG A 130 -19.82 -2.78 2.34
N GLY A 131 -20.12 -2.67 3.63
CA GLY A 131 -19.65 -1.56 4.44
C GLY A 131 -20.08 -0.23 3.83
N LEU A 132 -19.17 0.75 3.85
CA LEU A 132 -19.31 2.05 3.21
C LEU A 132 -19.64 1.94 1.71
N MET A 133 -19.15 0.90 1.02
CA MET A 133 -19.43 0.72 -0.41
C MET A 133 -20.92 0.48 -0.71
N HIS A 134 -21.76 0.18 0.29
CA HIS A 134 -23.21 0.22 0.13
C HIS A 134 -23.70 1.60 -0.36
N TRP A 135 -23.08 2.67 0.11
CA TRP A 135 -23.46 4.06 -0.16
C TRP A 135 -22.72 4.68 -1.35
N TYR A 136 -21.79 3.96 -1.99
CA TYR A 136 -20.95 4.53 -3.06
C TYR A 136 -21.75 4.99 -4.28
N GLY A 137 -22.75 4.20 -4.69
CA GLY A 137 -23.83 4.61 -5.60
C GLY A 137 -23.42 4.94 -7.06
N LYS A 138 -22.14 4.81 -7.43
CA LYS A 138 -21.68 5.04 -8.81
C LYS A 138 -21.40 3.72 -9.51
N ALA A 139 -21.95 3.54 -10.71
CA ALA A 139 -21.70 2.37 -11.54
C ALA A 139 -20.37 2.50 -12.31
N ASP A 140 -19.26 2.26 -11.62
CA ASP A 140 -17.91 2.31 -12.18
C ASP A 140 -17.06 1.10 -11.76
N SER A 141 -15.78 1.10 -12.18
CA SER A 141 -14.89 -0.01 -11.88
C SER A 141 -14.49 -0.08 -10.40
N VAL A 142 -14.55 1.04 -9.65
CA VAL A 142 -14.31 1.04 -8.20
C VAL A 142 -15.44 0.29 -7.50
N ASP A 143 -16.70 0.57 -7.85
CA ASP A 143 -17.84 -0.14 -7.29
C ASP A 143 -17.80 -1.65 -7.57
N THR A 144 -17.30 -2.02 -8.75
CA THR A 144 -17.16 -3.42 -9.17
C THR A 144 -16.00 -4.13 -8.46
N LYS A 145 -14.85 -3.46 -8.28
CA LYS A 145 -13.64 -4.08 -7.71
C LYS A 145 -13.62 -4.03 -6.18
N VAL A 146 -14.06 -2.94 -5.56
CA VAL A 146 -14.00 -2.74 -4.12
C VAL A 146 -15.27 -3.31 -3.50
N HIS A 147 -15.26 -4.60 -3.18
CA HIS A 147 -16.42 -5.30 -2.65
C HIS A 147 -16.94 -4.68 -1.35
N SER A 148 -16.05 -4.34 -0.41
CA SER A 148 -16.43 -3.68 0.82
C SER A 148 -15.35 -2.74 1.32
N ALA A 149 -15.74 -1.74 2.11
CA ALA A 149 -14.83 -0.88 2.87
C ALA A 149 -15.44 -0.60 4.23
N VAL A 150 -14.67 -0.75 5.31
CA VAL A 150 -15.14 -0.46 6.68
C VAL A 150 -14.07 0.33 7.43
N PHE A 151 -14.50 1.27 8.28
CA PHE A 151 -13.59 1.90 9.21
C PHE A 151 -13.28 0.97 10.39
N THR A 152 -12.01 0.98 10.78
CA THR A 152 -11.40 0.26 11.90
C THR A 152 -10.22 1.08 12.41
N VAL A 153 -9.56 0.62 13.48
CA VAL A 153 -8.29 1.18 13.95
C VAL A 153 -7.21 0.11 14.01
N GLU A 154 -5.95 0.52 13.91
CA GLU A 154 -4.78 -0.35 14.02
C GLU A 154 -3.60 0.38 14.70
N GLU A 155 -2.97 -0.25 15.69
CA GLU A 155 -1.69 0.23 16.23
C GLU A 155 -0.54 -0.17 15.32
N ARG A 156 0.24 0.83 14.88
CA ARG A 156 1.45 0.64 14.09
C ARG A 156 2.47 1.75 14.39
N ASP A 157 3.74 1.36 14.53
CA ASP A 157 4.85 2.28 14.85
C ASP A 157 4.59 3.15 16.09
N ARG A 158 3.95 2.57 17.11
CA ARG A 158 3.55 3.24 18.38
C ARG A 158 2.56 4.39 18.19
N GLN A 159 1.80 4.36 17.10
CA GLN A 159 0.66 5.25 16.88
C GLN A 159 -0.59 4.43 16.56
N LEU A 160 -1.74 4.88 17.01
CA LEU A 160 -3.03 4.38 16.58
C LEU A 160 -3.45 5.12 15.30
N TRP A 161 -3.77 4.36 14.27
CA TRP A 161 -4.24 4.87 12.98
C TRP A 161 -5.71 4.57 12.80
N GLY A 162 -6.44 5.50 12.19
CA GLY A 162 -7.69 5.18 11.53
C GLY A 162 -7.40 4.40 10.25
N VAL A 163 -8.17 3.35 9.99
CA VAL A 163 -7.97 2.50 8.81
C VAL A 163 -9.29 2.27 8.11
N ALA A 164 -9.32 2.54 6.81
CA ALA A 164 -10.33 1.98 5.93
C ALA A 164 -9.83 0.64 5.41
N GLU A 165 -10.38 -0.45 5.96
CA GLU A 165 -10.09 -1.80 5.51
C GLU A 165 -11.00 -2.16 4.33
N CYS A 166 -10.40 -2.29 3.16
CA CYS A 166 -11.08 -2.58 1.91
C CYS A 166 -10.88 -4.06 1.51
N ARG A 167 -11.93 -4.69 1.00
CA ARG A 167 -11.87 -6.00 0.35
C ARG A 167 -11.98 -5.79 -1.15
N VAL A 168 -10.90 -6.07 -1.89
CA VAL A 168 -10.78 -5.71 -3.31
C VAL A 168 -10.57 -6.95 -4.17
N ALA A 169 -11.23 -7.01 -5.33
CA ALA A 169 -11.02 -7.99 -6.37
C ALA A 169 -9.92 -7.51 -7.34
N GLY A 170 -8.73 -8.11 -7.25
CA GLY A 170 -7.58 -7.75 -8.09
C GLY A 170 -6.93 -6.43 -7.66
N GLU A 171 -6.19 -5.81 -8.57
CA GLU A 171 -5.48 -4.55 -8.34
C GLU A 171 -6.31 -3.33 -8.74
N LEU A 172 -6.12 -2.23 -8.00
CA LEU A 172 -6.66 -0.93 -8.32
C LEU A 172 -5.65 -0.16 -9.18
N SER A 173 -6.12 0.42 -10.28
CA SER A 173 -5.34 1.40 -11.03
C SER A 173 -5.14 2.67 -10.19
N ALA A 174 -4.21 3.54 -10.61
CA ALA A 174 -4.00 4.82 -9.93
C ALA A 174 -5.27 5.70 -9.90
N GLU A 175 -6.06 5.70 -10.98
CA GLU A 175 -7.33 6.45 -11.06
C GLU A 175 -8.42 5.85 -10.17
N GLU A 176 -8.50 4.52 -10.09
CA GLU A 176 -9.43 3.82 -9.20
C GLU A 176 -9.07 4.06 -7.74
N LEU A 177 -7.77 4.04 -7.40
CA LEU A 177 -7.28 4.31 -6.06
C LEU A 177 -7.54 5.76 -5.65
N ASP A 178 -7.27 6.74 -6.52
CA ASP A 178 -7.58 8.15 -6.26
C ASP A 178 -9.08 8.37 -6.02
N THR A 179 -9.92 7.72 -6.83
CA THR A 179 -11.38 7.76 -6.68
C THR A 179 -11.83 7.16 -5.36
N LEU A 180 -11.28 5.99 -4.98
CA LEU A 180 -11.58 5.35 -3.69
C LEU A 180 -11.13 6.22 -2.51
N LYS A 181 -9.90 6.77 -2.55
CA LYS A 181 -9.39 7.67 -1.51
C LYS A 181 -10.30 8.89 -1.33
N LYS A 182 -10.68 9.55 -2.42
CA LYS A 182 -11.62 10.70 -2.38
C LYS A 182 -12.96 10.32 -1.75
N TYR A 183 -13.49 9.16 -2.09
CA TYR A 183 -14.74 8.67 -1.52
C TYR A 183 -14.62 8.41 -0.01
N ILE A 184 -13.59 7.69 0.42
CA ILE A 184 -13.37 7.37 1.83
C ILE A 184 -13.08 8.64 2.64
N THR A 185 -12.30 9.59 2.10
CA THR A 185 -12.10 10.91 2.71
C THR A 185 -13.43 11.64 2.94
N ALA A 186 -14.31 11.65 1.94
CA ALA A 186 -15.62 12.26 2.11
C ALA A 186 -16.46 11.55 3.19
N GLN A 187 -16.39 10.23 3.26
CA GLN A 187 -17.05 9.45 4.32
C GLN A 187 -16.47 9.75 5.71
N ALA A 188 -15.14 9.93 5.83
CA ALA A 188 -14.49 10.26 7.08
C ALA A 188 -14.81 11.69 7.57
N ALA A 189 -14.94 12.64 6.65
CA ALA A 189 -15.11 14.07 6.97
C ALA A 189 -16.57 14.48 7.26
N ASP A 190 -17.51 14.07 6.41
CA ASP A 190 -18.89 14.63 6.38
C ASP A 190 -19.95 13.54 6.14
N GLY A 191 -19.53 12.27 6.13
CA GLY A 191 -20.42 11.13 5.97
C GLY A 191 -20.47 10.32 7.26
N TRP A 192 -20.11 9.05 7.15
CA TRP A 192 -20.09 8.12 8.28
C TRP A 192 -19.28 8.60 9.50
N GLY A 193 -18.20 9.36 9.28
CA GLY A 193 -17.31 9.84 10.35
C GLY A 193 -17.87 10.98 11.20
N GLU A 194 -18.88 11.72 10.72
CA GLU A 194 -19.49 12.85 11.44
C GLU A 194 -20.02 12.44 12.83
N HIS A 195 -20.52 11.20 12.94
CA HIS A 195 -20.99 10.64 14.22
C HIS A 195 -19.95 10.78 15.34
N PHE A 196 -18.67 10.57 15.05
CA PHE A 196 -17.60 10.56 16.06
C PHE A 196 -17.17 11.96 16.51
N GLU A 197 -17.46 12.98 15.71
CA GLU A 197 -17.25 14.37 16.09
C GLU A 197 -18.38 14.90 16.98
N GLN A 198 -19.56 14.28 16.90
CA GLN A 198 -20.77 14.75 17.58
C GLN A 198 -21.18 13.89 18.79
N CYS A 199 -20.71 12.64 18.85
CA CYS A 199 -21.08 11.69 19.91
C CYS A 199 -19.85 11.26 20.71
N GLU A 200 -19.97 11.38 22.03
CA GLU A 200 -18.92 10.99 22.96
C GLU A 200 -18.72 9.48 23.01
N ILE A 201 -17.46 9.07 23.07
CA ILE A 201 -17.06 7.74 23.55
C ILE A 201 -16.76 7.88 25.04
N LEU A 202 -17.58 7.26 25.88
CA LEU A 202 -17.34 7.23 27.32
C LEU A 202 -16.13 6.36 27.64
N VAL A 203 -15.13 6.96 28.27
CA VAL A 203 -13.92 6.28 28.73
C VAL A 203 -13.85 6.25 30.26
N ASP A 204 -12.76 5.70 30.80
CA ASP A 204 -12.61 5.48 32.25
C ASP A 204 -12.86 6.75 33.08
N GLY A 205 -13.53 6.59 34.21
CA GLY A 205 -13.92 7.72 35.08
C GLY A 205 -15.11 8.54 34.55
N GLY A 206 -15.70 8.15 33.41
CA GLY A 206 -16.81 8.84 32.78
C GLY A 206 -16.38 10.02 31.91
N SER A 207 -15.09 10.18 31.64
CA SER A 207 -14.56 11.17 30.71
C SER A 207 -15.09 10.92 29.30
N GLU A 208 -15.14 11.98 28.50
CA GLU A 208 -15.77 12.00 27.18
C GLU A 208 -14.68 12.18 26.11
N LEU A 209 -14.59 11.23 25.18
CA LEU A 209 -13.62 11.24 24.09
C LEU A 209 -14.33 11.43 22.75
N TYR A 210 -13.93 12.45 21.99
CA TYR A 210 -14.45 12.76 20.66
C TYR A 210 -13.36 12.51 19.62
N VAL A 211 -13.57 11.54 18.73
CA VAL A 211 -12.52 11.05 17.82
C VAL A 211 -12.70 11.65 16.43
N HIS A 212 -11.60 12.15 15.86
CA HIS A 212 -11.57 12.75 14.54
C HIS A 212 -10.92 11.79 13.54
N LEU A 213 -11.75 11.21 12.67
CA LEU A 213 -11.28 10.39 11.53
C LEU A 213 -10.72 11.24 10.38
N TRP A 214 -10.95 12.56 10.43
CA TRP A 214 -10.54 13.54 9.44
C TRP A 214 -10.10 14.85 10.11
N ASN A 215 -9.18 15.58 9.50
CA ASN A 215 -8.78 16.93 9.91
C ASN A 215 -8.45 17.79 8.66
N SER A 216 -8.53 19.11 8.77
CA SER A 216 -8.19 20.02 7.66
C SER A 216 -6.69 20.20 7.44
N ASP A 217 -5.88 20.00 8.47
CA ASP A 217 -4.47 20.37 8.47
C ASP A 217 -3.58 19.14 8.29
N ASP A 218 -2.74 19.15 7.25
CA ASP A 218 -1.75 18.11 6.91
C ASP A 218 -2.26 16.66 6.92
N TRP A 219 -3.58 16.47 6.79
CA TRP A 219 -4.23 15.18 6.78
C TRP A 219 -4.33 14.61 5.36
N SER A 220 -3.99 13.34 5.20
CA SER A 220 -4.30 12.62 3.97
C SER A 220 -4.52 11.13 4.26
N ILE A 221 -5.43 10.53 3.49
CA ILE A 221 -5.59 9.08 3.48
C ILE A 221 -4.56 8.45 2.53
N GLN A 222 -3.82 7.48 3.05
CA GLN A 222 -2.63 6.95 2.41
C GLN A 222 -2.68 5.42 2.38
N THR A 223 -2.08 4.83 1.36
CA THR A 223 -1.83 3.39 1.33
C THR A 223 -0.77 3.01 2.36
N GLU A 224 -0.72 1.73 2.71
CA GLU A 224 0.35 1.22 3.56
C GLU A 224 1.75 1.58 3.06
N GLN A 225 1.96 1.51 1.75
CA GLN A 225 3.25 1.84 1.13
C GLN A 225 3.56 3.33 1.29
N GLU A 226 2.59 4.22 1.14
CA GLU A 226 2.80 5.67 1.28
C GLU A 226 3.07 6.08 2.74
N CYS A 227 2.44 5.41 3.71
CA CYS A 227 2.63 5.71 5.14
C CYS A 227 3.93 5.15 5.71
N PHE A 228 4.22 3.87 5.44
CA PHE A 228 5.21 3.12 6.22
C PHE A 228 6.43 2.68 5.42
N THR A 229 6.48 2.98 4.12
CA THR A 229 7.73 2.79 3.39
C THR A 229 8.68 3.92 3.74
N PRO A 230 9.89 3.64 4.25
CA PRO A 230 10.87 4.67 4.53
C PRO A 230 11.12 5.50 3.27
N LYS A 231 10.93 6.82 3.37
CA LYS A 231 11.22 7.77 2.30
C LYS A 231 12.71 8.07 2.25
N LEU A 232 13.53 7.04 2.09
CA LEU A 232 15.00 7.12 2.13
C LEU A 232 15.55 8.18 1.18
N ALA A 233 14.84 8.42 0.06
CA ALA A 233 15.19 9.47 -0.88
C ALA A 233 15.14 10.89 -0.28
N GLU A 234 14.19 11.23 0.59
CA GLU A 234 14.01 12.61 1.07
C GLU A 234 15.26 13.15 1.81
N GLY A 235 16.07 12.27 2.41
CA GLY A 235 17.36 12.60 3.04
C GLY A 235 18.60 12.50 2.14
N LEU A 236 18.45 12.09 0.88
CA LEU A 236 19.54 12.00 -0.10
C LEU A 236 19.77 13.32 -0.85
N PRO A 237 21.00 13.59 -1.32
CA PRO A 237 21.29 14.77 -2.13
C PRO A 237 20.51 14.75 -3.45
N GLU A 238 20.13 15.91 -3.98
CA GLU A 238 19.40 16.00 -5.25
C GLU A 238 20.20 15.43 -6.44
N LEU A 239 21.53 15.55 -6.37
CA LEU A 239 22.46 15.13 -7.41
C LEU A 239 23.74 14.59 -6.77
N CYS A 240 24.28 13.50 -7.32
CA CYS A 240 25.66 13.09 -7.06
C CYS A 240 26.37 12.65 -8.33
N PHE A 241 27.70 12.66 -8.30
CA PHE A 241 28.56 12.10 -9.34
C PHE A 241 29.03 10.72 -8.93
N SER A 242 29.16 9.82 -9.91
CA SER A 242 29.68 8.47 -9.71
C SER A 242 30.45 8.01 -10.96
N THR A 243 31.14 6.88 -10.88
CA THR A 243 31.64 6.16 -12.06
C THR A 243 30.86 4.87 -12.30
N LEU A 244 30.74 4.47 -13.58
CA LEU A 244 30.10 3.21 -13.97
C LEU A 244 31.01 2.00 -13.70
N PRO A 245 30.47 0.92 -13.10
CA PRO A 245 31.17 -0.35 -13.04
C PRO A 245 31.50 -0.88 -14.45
N GLY A 246 32.76 -1.21 -14.70
CA GLY A 246 33.23 -1.77 -15.97
C GLY A 246 33.87 -0.76 -16.91
N THR A 247 33.20 0.35 -17.22
CA THR A 247 33.74 1.37 -18.15
C THR A 247 34.53 2.47 -17.45
N GLY A 248 34.24 2.75 -16.18
CA GLY A 248 34.85 3.88 -15.46
C GLY A 248 34.39 5.25 -15.96
N ALA A 249 33.34 5.32 -16.78
CA ALA A 249 32.79 6.58 -17.26
C ALA A 249 32.16 7.38 -16.11
N LEU A 250 32.38 8.70 -16.12
CA LEU A 250 31.79 9.64 -15.19
C LEU A 250 30.30 9.84 -15.50
N ILE A 251 29.48 9.66 -14.48
CA ILE A 251 28.02 9.76 -14.55
C ILE A 251 27.46 10.66 -13.46
N CYS A 252 26.26 11.17 -13.69
CA CYS A 252 25.45 11.91 -12.75
C CYS A 252 24.22 11.08 -12.39
N ILE A 253 23.87 11.05 -11.10
CA ILE A 253 22.67 10.40 -10.58
C ILE A 253 21.81 11.46 -9.93
N LYS A 254 20.52 11.49 -10.29
CA LYS A 254 19.53 12.41 -9.74
C LYS A 254 18.58 11.67 -8.82
N ARG A 255 18.30 12.24 -7.66
CA ARG A 255 17.40 11.65 -6.67
C ARG A 255 16.00 11.46 -7.25
N GLY A 256 15.41 10.29 -7.02
CA GLY A 256 14.04 9.96 -7.44
C GLY A 256 13.92 9.46 -8.88
N GLU A 257 15.00 9.52 -9.67
CA GLU A 257 15.01 9.05 -11.06
C GLU A 257 15.61 7.64 -11.16
N SER A 258 15.20 6.87 -12.18
CA SER A 258 15.78 5.56 -12.46
C SER A 258 16.94 5.68 -13.44
N GLY A 259 18.05 5.00 -13.15
CA GLY A 259 19.25 4.99 -14.00
C GLY A 259 20.25 6.10 -13.67
N TYR A 260 20.95 6.59 -14.70
CA TYR A 260 22.01 7.59 -14.58
C TYR A 260 22.15 8.38 -15.89
N TYR A 261 22.83 9.51 -15.83
CA TYR A 261 23.12 10.38 -16.97
C TYR A 261 24.63 10.44 -17.22
N PRO A 262 25.09 10.41 -18.48
CA PRO A 262 26.50 10.67 -18.77
C PRO A 262 26.86 12.11 -18.36
N SER A 263 28.06 12.29 -17.80
CA SER A 263 28.55 13.62 -17.45
C SER A 263 29.28 14.27 -18.63
N ASP A 264 29.02 15.56 -18.88
CA ASP A 264 29.76 16.35 -19.87
C ASP A 264 31.26 16.52 -19.51
N TRP A 265 31.64 16.23 -18.27
CA TRP A 265 33.03 16.25 -17.80
C TRP A 265 33.73 14.89 -17.89
N ASN A 266 33.09 13.89 -18.50
CA ASN A 266 33.68 12.57 -18.70
C ASN A 266 34.95 12.64 -19.54
N THR A 267 35.97 11.89 -19.12
CA THR A 267 37.25 11.72 -19.83
C THR A 267 37.44 10.25 -20.25
N ASP A 268 38.46 10.00 -21.07
CA ASP A 268 38.87 8.64 -21.48
C ASP A 268 39.69 7.90 -20.39
N ASP A 269 40.01 8.57 -19.27
CA ASP A 269 40.76 7.97 -18.15
C ASP A 269 39.83 7.67 -16.95
N PRO A 270 39.59 6.37 -16.65
CA PRO A 270 38.79 5.96 -15.50
C PRO A 270 39.27 6.49 -14.15
N ALA A 271 40.58 6.63 -13.94
CA ALA A 271 41.12 7.12 -12.67
C ALA A 271 40.82 8.61 -12.50
N GLN A 272 41.03 9.39 -13.57
CA GLN A 272 40.67 10.81 -13.60
C GLN A 272 39.17 11.02 -13.40
N ASN A 273 38.33 10.19 -14.01
CA ASN A 273 36.87 10.24 -13.80
C ASN A 273 36.49 9.98 -12.34
N ARG A 274 37.21 9.08 -11.64
CA ARG A 274 36.95 8.85 -10.22
C ARG A 274 37.29 10.10 -9.39
N GLU A 275 38.46 10.69 -9.61
CA GLU A 275 38.88 11.92 -8.94
C GLU A 275 37.90 13.09 -9.20
N LEU A 276 37.41 13.23 -10.44
CA LEU A 276 36.42 14.24 -10.81
C LEU A 276 35.10 14.06 -10.07
N ALA A 277 34.64 12.83 -9.91
CA ALA A 277 33.43 12.57 -9.16
C ALA A 277 33.59 12.89 -7.67
N ASP A 278 34.71 12.48 -7.06
CA ASP A 278 35.00 12.74 -5.65
C ASP A 278 35.08 14.25 -5.39
N TYR A 279 35.79 14.99 -6.26
CA TYR A 279 35.88 16.45 -6.21
C TYR A 279 34.51 17.14 -6.35
N ASN A 280 33.67 16.69 -7.27
CA ASN A 280 32.34 17.28 -7.44
C ASN A 280 31.40 16.95 -6.28
N ASN A 281 31.46 15.73 -5.74
CA ASN A 281 30.69 15.32 -4.58
C ASN A 281 31.10 16.09 -3.32
N GLU A 282 32.39 16.31 -3.10
CA GLU A 282 32.88 17.13 -1.98
C GLU A 282 32.31 18.55 -2.03
N ARG A 283 32.28 19.17 -3.22
CA ARG A 283 31.68 20.50 -3.41
C ARG A 283 30.18 20.56 -3.20
N LEU A 284 29.49 19.45 -3.45
CA LEU A 284 28.05 19.29 -3.22
C LEU A 284 27.74 18.85 -1.78
N GLY A 285 28.75 18.59 -0.94
CA GLY A 285 28.58 18.06 0.41
C GLY A 285 28.06 16.61 0.43
N VAL A 286 28.26 15.86 -0.66
CA VAL A 286 27.82 14.47 -0.78
C VAL A 286 28.86 13.55 -0.16
N THR A 287 28.45 12.78 0.83
CA THR A 287 29.30 11.77 1.49
C THR A 287 29.42 10.49 0.64
N PRO A 288 30.46 9.66 0.83
CA PRO A 288 30.58 8.36 0.16
C PRO A 288 29.39 7.44 0.42
N ALA A 289 28.83 7.48 1.64
CA ALA A 289 27.64 6.74 2.01
C ALA A 289 26.40 7.20 1.20
N GLN A 290 26.25 8.51 1.00
CA GLN A 290 25.19 9.06 0.14
C GLN A 290 25.40 8.74 -1.34
N GLU A 291 26.64 8.81 -1.86
CA GLU A 291 26.93 8.37 -3.25
C GLU A 291 26.50 6.90 -3.44
N GLN A 292 26.84 6.03 -2.50
CA GLN A 292 26.49 4.61 -2.59
C GLN A 292 24.98 4.37 -2.50
N ALA A 293 24.30 5.06 -1.57
CA ALA A 293 22.85 5.02 -1.47
C ALA A 293 22.15 5.54 -2.73
N MET A 294 22.66 6.62 -3.34
CA MET A 294 22.17 7.17 -4.61
C MET A 294 22.31 6.16 -5.76
N LYS A 295 23.44 5.44 -5.85
CA LYS A 295 23.65 4.37 -6.84
C LYS A 295 22.64 3.24 -6.70
N VAL A 296 22.40 2.78 -5.48
CA VAL A 296 21.43 1.71 -5.23
C VAL A 296 20.00 2.18 -5.51
N GLY A 297 19.66 3.39 -5.05
CA GLY A 297 18.34 4.00 -5.29
C GLY A 297 18.01 4.11 -6.78
N SER A 298 18.97 4.56 -7.59
CA SER A 298 18.73 4.74 -9.02
C SER A 298 18.68 3.43 -9.81
N MET A 299 19.36 2.37 -9.35
CA MET A 299 19.39 1.06 -10.02
C MET A 299 18.27 0.12 -9.58
N PHE A 300 17.91 0.13 -8.29
CA PHE A 300 17.07 -0.90 -7.67
C PHE A 300 15.82 -0.32 -7.00
N GLY A 301 15.65 1.01 -7.02
CA GLY A 301 14.52 1.71 -6.43
C GLY A 301 14.89 2.41 -5.13
N TRP A 302 14.29 3.58 -4.90
CA TRP A 302 14.64 4.49 -3.82
C TRP A 302 14.10 4.11 -2.44
N SER A 303 13.29 3.05 -2.35
CA SER A 303 12.70 2.52 -1.11
C SER A 303 13.44 1.29 -0.57
N VAL A 304 14.45 0.78 -1.27
CA VAL A 304 15.18 -0.42 -0.83
C VAL A 304 16.14 -0.08 0.30
N PRO A 305 16.42 -0.98 1.26
CA PRO A 305 17.32 -0.69 2.39
C PRO A 305 18.71 -0.20 1.97
N GLY A 306 19.22 -0.65 0.81
CA GLY A 306 20.51 -0.18 0.29
C GLY A 306 20.50 1.27 -0.24
N ALA A 307 19.33 1.90 -0.38
CA ALA A 307 19.21 3.33 -0.66
C ALA A 307 19.25 4.20 0.62
N ASP A 308 19.52 3.59 1.78
CA ASP A 308 19.78 4.32 3.04
C ASP A 308 21.29 4.54 3.22
N PRO A 309 21.78 5.80 3.33
CA PRO A 309 23.18 6.09 3.67
C PRO A 309 23.65 5.45 4.99
N SER A 310 22.76 5.24 5.95
CA SER A 310 23.09 4.64 7.25
C SER A 310 23.63 3.21 7.09
N ALA A 311 23.22 2.49 6.04
CA ALA A 311 23.70 1.15 5.73
C ALA A 311 25.20 1.08 5.38
N TYR A 312 25.83 2.23 5.09
CA TYR A 312 27.22 2.34 4.67
C TYR A 312 28.12 3.06 5.67
N GLN A 313 27.56 3.51 6.80
CA GLN A 313 28.36 4.11 7.87
C GLN A 313 29.18 3.02 8.56
N GLN A 314 30.51 3.17 8.55
CA GLN A 314 31.37 2.30 9.35
C GLN A 314 31.28 2.73 10.82
N PRO A 315 31.27 1.80 11.80
CA PRO A 315 31.34 2.17 13.20
C PRO A 315 32.65 2.94 13.45
N GLU A 316 32.53 4.17 13.94
CA GLU A 316 33.67 4.99 14.34
C GLU A 316 34.55 4.19 15.31
N GLN A 317 35.77 3.86 14.89
CA GLN A 317 36.78 3.35 15.80
C GLN A 317 37.05 4.46 16.83
N GLN A 318 36.61 4.24 18.08
CA GLN A 318 37.05 5.03 19.23
C GLN A 318 38.58 5.08 19.19
N GLN A 319 39.14 6.25 18.82
CA GLN A 319 40.55 6.51 19.01
C GLN A 319 40.81 6.50 20.52
N GLY A 320 41.32 5.37 21.00
CA GLY A 320 41.84 5.22 22.35
C GLY A 320 42.95 6.26 22.58
N GLY A 321 42.60 7.34 23.26
CA GLY A 321 43.56 8.30 23.75
C GLY A 321 44.51 7.63 24.73
N MET A 322 45.74 7.36 24.27
CA MET A 322 46.87 7.11 25.15
C MET A 322 47.09 8.35 26.02
N THR A 323 46.80 8.25 27.31
CA THR A 323 47.30 9.18 28.32
C THR A 323 48.65 8.67 28.80
N PHE A 324 49.72 9.35 28.37
CA PHE A 324 50.99 9.35 29.10
C PHE A 324 50.97 10.58 30.01
N GLY A 325 51.09 10.35 31.33
CA GLY A 325 51.15 11.39 32.36
C GLY A 325 50.71 10.87 33.70
#